data_AF-D9UH65-F1
#
_entry.id   AF-D9UH65-F1
#
_cell.length_a   1.000
_cell.length_b   1.000
_cell.length_c   1.000
_cell.angle_alpha   90.00
_cell.angle_beta   90.00
_cell.angle_gamma   90.00
#
_symmetry.space_group_name_H-M   'P 1'
#
loop_
_entity.id
_entity.type
_entity.pdbx_description
1 polymer ?
#
loop_
_entity_poly.entity_id
_entity_poly.type
_entity_poly.pdbx_seq_one_letter_code
_entity_poly.pdbx_strand_id
1 'polypeptide(L)'
;MASPPGAGTIKVVKHIDGAGRGDFRVDGNLSYADTDDDGTNDFVLSASTGEDAARTFVRGASDIGSAPWTFHEARTPGSGWERVGAPDCVARAADGGRGRSVVRTDAAGGVRVGLVAGETVTCVYTGRRAGGEGLVRTESLRGTGTFALDLEVPPGAPPIRTRPVTTTRPGVPETVVSSRAVVSGTYTAVERKPVPDGRGTWELTSAVCDGEEMPVTDTGHTWRVAHEVAAGEDPHCLLTHTFTPAGAIAVEKVTRGGTGAFGYGVTPHPVGTRPAEGAPLHGGTATAAKAAPVVRADGRPGPVASGLKVDGGLRYTVREFLPPATDAGHWVLEGVDCGAAQVGPPRPGAFGVEVRLTPEHPRPTCRFSNRYVAAGTPDVTKGTLDVIRTTTDDEKLRPEATRLELSCADGVWDSADIAPSAPGGSLPEHTFDTATTCTVTEPRTGAAANARVVTSASLMVDDGEQRPVRPGDPFEVRPGERTVFRLADAFTAASPLPSLALPPSPRPTRSPLPLAGSSPVELSHTGDDGSWLAPTAGLAFALLLGGGVLLRMAWVRRRRYE
;
A
#
# COMPACT_ATOMS: atom_id res chain seq x y z
N MET A 1 71.53 -38.52 8.38
CA MET A 1 72.83 -38.42 7.65
C MET A 1 73.69 -37.40 8.39
N ALA A 2 75.00 -37.58 8.47
CA ALA A 2 75.88 -36.54 9.02
C ALA A 2 76.11 -35.45 7.96
N SER A 3 76.15 -34.19 8.36
CA SER A 3 76.50 -33.08 7.45
C SER A 3 77.97 -33.20 7.02
N PRO A 4 78.32 -32.90 5.74
CA PRO A 4 79.71 -32.85 5.32
C PRO A 4 80.52 -31.84 6.15
N PRO A 5 81.78 -32.13 6.51
CA PRO A 5 82.64 -31.14 7.15
C PRO A 5 82.81 -29.93 6.23
N GLY A 6 82.61 -28.73 6.75
CA GLY A 6 82.62 -27.49 5.95
C GLY A 6 81.28 -27.14 5.27
N ALA A 7 80.18 -27.82 5.59
CA ALA A 7 78.86 -27.43 5.10
C ALA A 7 78.22 -26.26 5.89
N GLY A 8 77.37 -25.50 5.22
CA GLY A 8 76.39 -24.57 5.79
C GLY A 8 74.98 -24.88 5.29
N THR A 9 74.04 -23.98 5.53
CA THR A 9 72.62 -24.15 5.19
C THR A 9 72.11 -23.00 4.33
N ILE A 10 71.32 -23.31 3.30
CA ILE A 10 70.52 -22.33 2.55
C ILE A 10 69.04 -22.70 2.68
N LYS A 11 68.23 -21.80 3.22
CA LYS A 11 66.76 -21.92 3.30
C LYS A 11 66.14 -20.98 2.28
N VAL A 12 65.34 -21.52 1.37
CA VAL A 12 64.51 -20.72 0.46
C VAL A 12 63.08 -20.75 0.96
N VAL A 13 62.45 -19.57 1.03
CA VAL A 13 61.09 -19.36 1.51
C VAL A 13 60.28 -18.67 0.41
N LYS A 14 59.03 -19.07 0.25
CA LYS A 14 58.03 -18.38 -0.55
C LYS A 14 56.92 -17.85 0.36
N HIS A 15 56.80 -16.53 0.39
CA HIS A 15 55.74 -15.78 1.03
C HIS A 15 54.72 -15.32 -0.01
N ILE A 16 53.44 -15.23 0.38
CA ILE A 16 52.35 -14.63 -0.41
C ILE A 16 51.87 -13.37 0.31
N ASP A 17 51.94 -12.24 -0.41
CA ASP A 17 51.35 -10.95 -0.04
C ASP A 17 50.02 -10.78 -0.79
N GLY A 18 48.98 -10.32 -0.08
CA GLY A 18 47.58 -10.55 -0.48
C GLY A 18 47.16 -12.01 -0.25
N ALA A 19 46.20 -12.50 -1.05
CA ALA A 19 45.72 -13.88 -0.95
C ALA A 19 45.94 -14.73 -2.21
N GLY A 20 45.98 -16.05 -2.00
CA GLY A 20 45.97 -17.05 -3.04
C GLY A 20 46.66 -18.34 -2.59
N ARG A 21 46.76 -19.29 -3.51
CA ARG A 21 47.62 -20.47 -3.40
C ARG A 21 48.40 -20.63 -4.71
N GLY A 22 49.64 -21.09 -4.65
CA GLY A 22 50.45 -21.26 -5.85
C GLY A 22 51.63 -22.20 -5.65
N ASP A 23 52.00 -22.88 -6.73
CA ASP A 23 53.21 -23.67 -6.86
C ASP A 23 54.26 -22.83 -7.59
N PHE A 24 55.41 -22.62 -6.94
CA PHE A 24 56.47 -21.73 -7.42
C PHE A 24 57.75 -22.53 -7.65
N ARG A 25 58.13 -22.72 -8.92
CA ARG A 25 59.37 -23.40 -9.32
C ARG A 25 60.58 -22.51 -9.03
N VAL A 26 61.65 -23.10 -8.49
CA VAL A 26 62.90 -22.41 -8.14
C VAL A 26 64.08 -23.17 -8.74
N ASP A 27 64.64 -22.61 -9.81
CA ASP A 27 65.61 -23.27 -10.66
C ASP A 27 67.03 -22.84 -10.28
N GLY A 28 67.96 -23.79 -10.25
CA GLY A 28 69.39 -23.55 -10.07
C GLY A 28 70.13 -24.64 -9.28
N ASN A 29 71.43 -24.44 -9.10
CA ASN A 29 72.34 -25.44 -8.52
C ASN A 29 72.12 -25.73 -7.01
N LEU A 30 71.10 -25.14 -6.37
CA LEU A 30 70.67 -25.54 -5.04
C LEU A 30 70.12 -26.97 -5.01
N SER A 31 69.39 -27.40 -6.03
CA SER A 31 68.78 -28.73 -6.05
C SER A 31 69.69 -29.79 -6.66
N TYR A 32 69.36 -31.06 -6.40
CA TYR A 32 69.84 -32.23 -7.15
C TYR A 32 68.67 -33.04 -7.73
N ALA A 33 67.44 -32.53 -7.59
CA ALA A 33 66.28 -32.99 -8.32
C ALA A 33 66.07 -32.08 -9.52
N ASP A 34 65.48 -32.67 -10.56
CA ASP A 34 64.82 -32.03 -11.68
C ASP A 34 63.38 -32.56 -11.60
N THR A 35 62.40 -31.67 -11.49
CA THR A 35 61.01 -32.02 -11.11
C THR A 35 60.02 -31.90 -12.27
N ASP A 36 60.45 -31.38 -13.42
CA ASP A 36 59.70 -31.41 -14.69
C ASP A 36 60.46 -32.03 -15.88
N ASP A 37 61.67 -32.57 -15.65
CA ASP A 37 62.54 -33.27 -16.63
C ASP A 37 63.01 -32.34 -17.78
N ASP A 38 63.17 -31.04 -17.49
CA ASP A 38 63.61 -30.02 -18.47
C ASP A 38 65.14 -29.98 -18.69
N GLY A 39 65.89 -30.65 -17.83
CA GLY A 39 67.37 -30.68 -17.80
C GLY A 39 67.98 -29.68 -16.80
N THR A 40 67.17 -28.92 -16.07
CA THR A 40 67.58 -27.93 -15.07
C THR A 40 67.23 -28.41 -13.66
N ASN A 41 68.23 -28.51 -12.79
CA ASN A 41 67.97 -28.79 -11.37
C ASN A 41 67.07 -27.70 -10.75
N ASP A 42 65.97 -28.11 -10.10
CA ASP A 42 64.93 -27.21 -9.61
C ASP A 42 64.26 -27.72 -8.31
N PHE A 43 63.27 -26.97 -7.83
CA PHE A 43 62.27 -27.47 -6.89
C PHE A 43 61.03 -26.57 -6.84
N VAL A 44 59.86 -27.16 -6.59
CA VAL A 44 58.63 -26.42 -6.29
C VAL A 44 58.52 -26.05 -4.79
N LEU A 45 57.97 -24.87 -4.52
CA LEU A 45 57.44 -24.41 -3.24
C LEU A 45 55.93 -24.13 -3.36
N SER A 46 55.10 -24.83 -2.59
CA SER A 46 53.62 -24.73 -2.62
C SER A 46 53.09 -23.85 -1.47
N ALA A 47 52.90 -22.56 -1.69
CA ALA A 47 52.54 -21.58 -0.65
C ALA A 47 51.05 -21.18 -0.68
N SER A 48 50.52 -20.73 0.47
CA SER A 48 49.14 -20.26 0.66
C SER A 48 49.08 -18.92 1.40
N THR A 49 47.94 -18.22 1.35
CA THR A 49 47.63 -17.08 2.23
C THR A 49 47.95 -17.41 3.70
N GLY A 50 48.89 -16.71 4.31
CA GLY A 50 49.29 -16.92 5.71
C GLY A 50 50.11 -18.20 6.00
N GLU A 51 50.48 -18.98 4.97
CA GLU A 51 51.29 -20.20 5.10
C GLU A 51 52.50 -20.17 4.14
N ASP A 52 53.65 -19.75 4.68
CA ASP A 52 54.93 -19.72 3.98
C ASP A 52 55.43 -21.13 3.62
N ALA A 53 55.63 -21.39 2.34
CA ALA A 53 56.34 -22.60 1.91
C ALA A 53 57.85 -22.42 2.04
N ALA A 54 58.57 -23.43 2.53
CA ALA A 54 60.02 -23.35 2.65
C ALA A 54 60.73 -24.68 2.40
N ARG A 55 61.92 -24.61 1.79
CA ARG A 55 62.81 -25.76 1.56
C ARG A 55 64.24 -25.43 1.96
N THR A 56 64.89 -26.38 2.63
CA THR A 56 66.19 -26.19 3.28
C THR A 56 67.22 -27.14 2.70
N PHE A 57 68.38 -26.61 2.31
CA PHE A 57 69.46 -27.34 1.66
C PHE A 57 70.75 -27.22 2.47
N VAL A 58 71.32 -28.35 2.87
CA VAL A 58 72.69 -28.41 3.42
C VAL A 58 73.67 -28.46 2.27
N ARG A 59 74.58 -27.49 2.17
CA ARG A 59 75.47 -27.27 1.02
C ARG A 59 76.89 -26.95 1.47
N GLY A 60 77.88 -27.30 0.67
CA GLY A 60 79.28 -26.99 0.97
C GLY A 60 79.55 -25.48 1.00
N ALA A 61 80.51 -25.05 1.81
CA ALA A 61 80.98 -23.67 1.77
C ALA A 61 81.47 -23.29 0.35
N SER A 62 81.24 -22.04 -0.05
CA SER A 62 81.49 -21.55 -1.41
C SER A 62 81.95 -20.10 -1.44
N ASP A 63 82.72 -19.75 -2.47
CA ASP A 63 83.07 -18.35 -2.78
C ASP A 63 82.06 -17.74 -3.77
N ILE A 64 81.72 -16.47 -3.55
CA ILE A 64 80.76 -15.70 -4.33
C ILE A 64 81.24 -15.39 -5.76
N GLY A 65 82.56 -15.33 -5.98
CA GLY A 65 83.18 -14.98 -7.26
C GLY A 65 83.39 -16.17 -8.19
N SER A 66 83.81 -17.31 -7.65
CA SER A 66 84.31 -18.47 -8.41
C SER A 66 83.33 -19.65 -8.50
N ALA A 67 82.61 -19.98 -7.42
CA ALA A 67 81.70 -21.13 -7.39
C ALA A 67 80.46 -20.92 -6.48
N PRO A 68 79.67 -19.85 -6.66
CA PRO A 68 78.51 -19.57 -5.80
C PRO A 68 77.39 -20.60 -5.97
N TRP A 69 76.58 -20.74 -4.92
CA TRP A 69 75.25 -21.31 -5.05
C TRP A 69 74.34 -20.28 -5.70
N THR A 70 73.63 -20.65 -6.75
CA THR A 70 72.84 -19.76 -7.60
C THR A 70 71.46 -20.35 -7.85
N PHE A 71 70.42 -19.55 -7.62
CA PHE A 71 69.03 -19.96 -7.79
C PHE A 71 68.13 -18.76 -8.09
N HIS A 72 66.99 -19.01 -8.74
CA HIS A 72 65.96 -18.01 -9.00
C HIS A 72 64.57 -18.66 -9.03
N GLU A 73 63.55 -17.99 -8.49
CA GLU A 73 62.16 -18.41 -8.70
C GLU A 73 61.76 -18.10 -10.15
N ALA A 74 61.34 -19.12 -10.90
CA ALA A 74 60.94 -19.01 -12.30
C ALA A 74 59.68 -18.15 -12.48
N ARG A 75 59.52 -17.57 -13.68
CA ARG A 75 58.31 -16.85 -14.07
C ARG A 75 57.44 -17.72 -14.97
N THR A 76 56.45 -18.39 -14.40
CA THR A 76 55.43 -19.12 -15.16
C THR A 76 54.53 -18.13 -15.93
N PRO A 77 54.57 -18.09 -17.28
CA PRO A 77 53.74 -17.17 -18.05
C PRO A 77 52.24 -17.45 -17.87
N GLY A 78 51.40 -16.42 -17.93
CA GLY A 78 49.95 -16.57 -17.73
C GLY A 78 49.49 -16.89 -16.30
N SER A 79 50.41 -17.23 -15.39
CA SER A 79 50.08 -17.55 -13.98
C SER A 79 49.53 -16.38 -13.17
N GLY A 80 49.65 -15.13 -13.66
CA GLY A 80 49.22 -13.90 -12.98
C GLY A 80 50.04 -13.50 -11.75
N TRP A 81 50.93 -14.37 -11.24
CA TRP A 81 51.79 -14.07 -10.10
C TRP A 81 52.89 -13.08 -10.47
N GLU A 82 53.02 -12.02 -9.67
CA GLU A 82 54.11 -11.05 -9.73
C GLU A 82 55.05 -11.22 -8.53
N ARG A 83 56.36 -11.06 -8.78
CA ARG A 83 57.38 -11.00 -7.72
C ARG A 83 57.41 -9.59 -7.11
N VAL A 84 57.28 -9.48 -5.79
CA VAL A 84 57.33 -8.18 -5.08
C VAL A 84 58.79 -7.81 -4.83
N GLY A 85 59.40 -7.12 -5.80
CA GLY A 85 60.78 -6.64 -5.71
C GLY A 85 61.83 -7.74 -5.89
N ALA A 86 63.03 -7.48 -5.36
CA ALA A 86 64.12 -8.46 -5.29
C ALA A 86 64.00 -9.31 -4.00
N PRO A 87 64.50 -10.55 -3.97
CA PRO A 87 64.42 -11.40 -2.77
C PRO A 87 65.18 -10.81 -1.58
N ASP A 88 64.57 -10.83 -0.40
CA ASP A 88 65.27 -10.48 0.85
C ASP A 88 66.09 -11.69 1.34
N CYS A 89 67.35 -11.46 1.69
CA CYS A 89 68.30 -12.53 2.00
C CYS A 89 69.17 -12.17 3.21
N VAL A 90 69.08 -12.98 4.27
CA VAL A 90 69.77 -12.76 5.55
C VAL A 90 70.69 -13.92 5.89
N ALA A 91 71.98 -13.62 6.06
CA ALA A 91 72.99 -14.56 6.58
C ALA A 91 73.04 -14.52 8.12
N ARG A 92 73.07 -15.70 8.75
CA ARG A 92 73.16 -15.89 10.20
C ARG A 92 74.26 -16.88 10.57
N ALA A 93 75.03 -16.54 11.60
CA ALA A 93 76.00 -17.44 12.20
C ALA A 93 75.31 -18.47 13.12
N ALA A 94 76.03 -19.52 13.51
CA ALA A 94 75.50 -20.64 14.32
C ALA A 94 75.03 -20.21 15.73
N ASP A 95 75.45 -19.05 16.21
CA ASP A 95 75.02 -18.40 17.46
C ASP A 95 73.78 -17.49 17.29
N GLY A 96 73.20 -17.42 16.09
CA GLY A 96 72.11 -16.47 15.73
C GLY A 96 72.60 -15.06 15.37
N GLY A 97 73.90 -14.79 15.51
CA GLY A 97 74.54 -13.55 15.14
C GLY A 97 74.51 -13.27 13.63
N ARG A 98 75.05 -12.11 13.23
CA ARG A 98 75.16 -11.74 11.81
C ARG A 98 76.18 -12.65 11.11
N GLY A 99 75.75 -13.36 10.07
CA GLY A 99 76.63 -14.20 9.25
C GLY A 99 77.59 -13.37 8.38
N ARG A 100 78.65 -14.03 7.91
CA ARG A 100 79.67 -13.50 6.98
C ARG A 100 79.46 -13.99 5.55
N SER A 101 78.57 -14.96 5.33
CA SER A 101 78.16 -15.45 4.01
C SER A 101 77.69 -14.30 3.13
N VAL A 102 78.26 -14.18 1.93
CA VAL A 102 78.01 -13.07 1.01
C VAL A 102 76.85 -13.45 0.09
N VAL A 103 75.80 -12.63 0.08
CA VAL A 103 74.68 -12.78 -0.85
C VAL A 103 74.62 -11.61 -1.81
N ARG A 104 74.25 -11.88 -3.06
CA ARG A 104 73.88 -10.87 -4.06
C ARG A 104 72.55 -11.26 -4.66
N THR A 105 71.62 -10.31 -4.72
CA THR A 105 70.29 -10.46 -5.33
C THR A 105 70.12 -9.46 -6.47
N ASP A 106 69.22 -9.73 -7.41
CA ASP A 106 68.88 -8.83 -8.52
C ASP A 106 67.36 -8.64 -8.68
N ALA A 107 66.98 -7.65 -9.50
CA ALA A 107 65.58 -7.29 -9.75
C ALA A 107 64.83 -8.25 -10.69
N ALA A 108 65.51 -9.16 -11.39
CA ALA A 108 64.85 -10.26 -12.09
C ALA A 108 64.43 -11.34 -11.08
N GLY A 109 65.13 -11.47 -9.96
CA GLY A 109 64.93 -12.45 -8.89
C GLY A 109 66.03 -13.49 -8.79
N GLY A 110 67.19 -13.26 -9.42
CA GLY A 110 68.37 -14.09 -9.24
C GLY A 110 69.00 -13.89 -7.87
N VAL A 111 69.52 -14.98 -7.30
CA VAL A 111 70.28 -14.98 -6.04
C VAL A 111 71.60 -15.71 -6.26
N ARG A 112 72.71 -15.15 -5.73
CA ARG A 112 74.03 -15.77 -5.68
C ARG A 112 74.56 -15.75 -4.24
N VAL A 113 75.02 -16.89 -3.73
CA VAL A 113 75.49 -17.08 -2.35
C VAL A 113 76.91 -17.66 -2.33
N GLY A 114 77.83 -16.93 -1.71
CA GLY A 114 79.09 -17.46 -1.18
C GLY A 114 78.87 -17.86 0.28
N LEU A 115 78.70 -19.17 0.52
CA LEU A 115 78.25 -19.73 1.79
C LEU A 115 79.45 -20.00 2.71
N VAL A 116 79.38 -19.56 3.97
CA VAL A 116 80.37 -19.90 5.01
C VAL A 116 79.92 -21.13 5.78
N ALA A 117 80.87 -22.02 6.11
CA ALA A 117 80.60 -23.23 6.87
C ALA A 117 79.95 -22.92 8.24
N GLY A 118 78.93 -23.69 8.61
CA GLY A 118 78.16 -23.52 9.85
C GLY A 118 77.16 -22.34 9.84
N GLU A 119 77.14 -21.50 8.81
CA GLU A 119 76.18 -20.40 8.69
C GLU A 119 74.89 -20.84 7.98
N THR A 120 73.80 -20.10 8.22
CA THR A 120 72.52 -20.25 7.52
C THR A 120 72.19 -18.98 6.75
N VAL A 121 71.95 -19.11 5.45
CA VAL A 121 71.39 -18.05 4.60
C VAL A 121 69.91 -18.35 4.37
N THR A 122 69.02 -17.47 4.84
CA THR A 122 67.59 -17.54 4.50
C THR A 122 67.28 -16.50 3.44
N CYS A 123 66.64 -16.90 2.35
CA CYS A 123 66.15 -16.00 1.30
C CYS A 123 64.63 -16.15 1.13
N VAL A 124 63.92 -15.03 1.09
CA VAL A 124 62.46 -14.95 0.96
C VAL A 124 62.10 -14.36 -0.39
N TYR A 125 61.34 -15.10 -1.19
CA TYR A 125 60.61 -14.58 -2.33
C TYR A 125 59.21 -14.18 -1.88
N THR A 126 58.81 -12.93 -2.10
CA THR A 126 57.42 -12.50 -1.91
C THR A 126 56.72 -12.48 -3.26
N GLY A 127 55.59 -13.18 -3.37
CA GLY A 127 54.69 -13.12 -4.53
C GLY A 127 53.38 -12.44 -4.19
N ARG A 128 52.80 -11.71 -5.15
CA ARG A 128 51.41 -11.22 -5.11
C ARG A 128 50.70 -11.64 -6.40
N ARG A 129 49.37 -11.63 -6.41
CA ARG A 129 48.59 -11.85 -7.64
C ARG A 129 47.47 -10.81 -7.79
N ALA A 130 47.18 -10.45 -9.02
CA ALA A 130 46.03 -9.61 -9.35
C ALA A 130 44.77 -10.48 -9.51
N GLY A 131 43.63 -9.94 -9.08
CA GLY A 131 42.34 -10.29 -9.68
C GLY A 131 42.09 -9.47 -10.95
N GLY A 132 40.99 -9.74 -11.62
CA GLY A 132 40.53 -9.07 -12.84
C GLY A 132 39.76 -7.78 -12.58
N GLU A 133 38.74 -7.51 -13.39
CA GLU A 133 37.88 -6.34 -13.25
C GLU A 133 36.88 -6.51 -12.10
N GLY A 134 36.96 -5.63 -11.10
CA GLY A 134 36.03 -5.63 -9.96
C GLY A 134 34.86 -4.68 -10.17
N LEU A 135 33.66 -5.09 -9.76
CA LEU A 135 32.43 -4.31 -9.87
C LEU A 135 31.53 -4.52 -8.65
N VAL A 136 31.13 -3.44 -7.99
CA VAL A 136 30.12 -3.46 -6.92
C VAL A 136 28.92 -2.60 -7.32
N ARG A 137 27.71 -3.17 -7.20
CA ARG A 137 26.43 -2.53 -7.53
C ARG A 137 25.47 -2.58 -6.35
N THR A 138 24.55 -1.63 -6.29
CA THR A 138 23.43 -1.59 -5.34
C THR A 138 22.11 -1.51 -6.09
N GLU A 139 21.13 -2.28 -5.63
CA GLU A 139 19.75 -2.28 -6.11
C GLU A 139 18.81 -2.04 -4.94
N SER A 140 17.73 -1.28 -5.17
CA SER A 140 16.66 -1.14 -4.19
C SER A 140 15.36 -1.77 -4.67
N LEU A 141 14.62 -2.41 -3.76
CA LEU A 141 13.30 -2.98 -4.01
C LEU A 141 12.23 -2.21 -3.22
N ARG A 142 11.02 -2.13 -3.79
CA ARG A 142 9.81 -1.47 -3.25
C ARG A 142 9.89 0.06 -3.04
N GLY A 143 11.09 0.64 -3.01
CA GLY A 143 11.35 2.08 -2.98
C GLY A 143 12.68 2.43 -3.65
N THR A 144 13.07 3.70 -3.55
CA THR A 144 14.38 4.25 -3.95
C THR A 144 15.06 4.87 -2.75
N GLY A 145 16.38 4.69 -2.61
CA GLY A 145 17.14 5.05 -1.41
C GLY A 145 18.54 5.55 -1.75
N THR A 146 19.27 6.02 -0.73
CA THR A 146 20.68 6.39 -0.87
C THR A 146 21.51 5.57 0.10
N PHE A 147 22.46 4.81 -0.44
CA PHE A 147 23.20 3.79 0.29
C PHE A 147 24.67 4.21 0.39
N ALA A 148 25.22 4.19 1.61
CA ALA A 148 26.55 4.72 1.92
C ALA A 148 27.50 3.58 2.27
N LEU A 149 27.96 2.89 1.23
CA LEU A 149 28.91 1.78 1.31
C LEU A 149 30.35 2.28 1.38
N ASP A 150 31.13 1.76 2.33
CA ASP A 150 32.60 1.81 2.33
C ASP A 150 33.15 0.40 2.01
N LEU A 151 34.40 0.32 1.56
CA LEU A 151 35.08 -0.95 1.27
C LEU A 151 36.37 -1.08 2.08
N GLU A 152 36.40 -2.07 2.96
CA GLU A 152 37.65 -2.58 3.54
C GLU A 152 38.31 -3.49 2.49
N VAL A 153 39.61 -3.31 2.27
CA VAL A 153 40.39 -3.96 1.21
C VAL A 153 41.47 -4.88 1.80
N PRO A 154 41.89 -5.94 1.08
CA PRO A 154 42.92 -6.85 1.58
C PRO A 154 44.30 -6.16 1.70
N PRO A 155 45.24 -6.75 2.46
CA PRO A 155 46.63 -6.28 2.51
C PRO A 155 47.24 -6.11 1.12
N GLY A 156 48.10 -5.09 0.97
CA GLY A 156 48.72 -4.74 -0.31
C GLY A 156 47.81 -3.99 -1.31
N ALA A 157 46.49 -4.00 -1.13
CA ALA A 157 45.56 -3.28 -2.01
C ALA A 157 45.55 -1.75 -1.74
N PRO A 158 45.38 -0.91 -2.78
CA PRO A 158 45.16 0.52 -2.61
C PRO A 158 43.77 0.80 -2.00
N PRO A 159 43.62 1.82 -1.14
CA PRO A 159 42.35 2.13 -0.49
C PRO A 159 41.32 2.64 -1.50
N ILE A 160 40.18 1.94 -1.61
CA ILE A 160 39.08 2.29 -2.51
C ILE A 160 38.24 3.42 -1.88
N ARG A 161 37.95 4.48 -2.65
CA ARG A 161 37.05 5.56 -2.26
C ARG A 161 35.73 5.48 -3.01
N THR A 162 34.72 4.95 -2.33
CA THR A 162 33.31 4.97 -2.73
C THR A 162 32.67 6.35 -2.54
N ARG A 163 31.42 6.50 -2.98
CA ARG A 163 30.52 7.62 -2.64
C ARG A 163 29.12 7.05 -2.38
N PRO A 164 28.25 7.74 -1.62
CA PRO A 164 26.86 7.33 -1.48
C PRO A 164 26.16 7.29 -2.85
N VAL A 165 25.46 6.19 -3.14
CA VAL A 165 24.72 5.98 -4.39
C VAL A 165 23.23 6.06 -4.14
N THR A 166 22.54 6.86 -4.94
CA THR A 166 21.07 6.97 -4.92
C THR A 166 20.48 6.11 -6.03
N THR A 167 19.66 5.13 -5.70
CA THR A 167 18.97 4.30 -6.70
C THR A 167 17.87 5.09 -7.40
N THR A 168 17.86 5.13 -8.73
CA THR A 168 16.91 5.96 -9.49
C THR A 168 15.54 5.30 -9.66
N ARG A 169 15.49 3.96 -9.71
CA ARG A 169 14.28 3.15 -9.90
C ARG A 169 14.38 1.85 -9.10
N PRO A 170 13.28 1.32 -8.54
CA PRO A 170 13.31 0.01 -7.90
C PRO A 170 13.55 -1.11 -8.93
N GLY A 171 14.35 -2.11 -8.58
CA GLY A 171 14.70 -3.22 -9.47
C GLY A 171 15.66 -2.84 -10.62
N VAL A 172 16.50 -1.81 -10.39
CA VAL A 172 17.53 -1.37 -11.33
C VAL A 172 18.85 -1.17 -10.57
N PRO A 173 19.88 -2.02 -10.79
CA PRO A 173 21.16 -1.88 -10.11
C PRO A 173 21.99 -0.68 -10.58
N GLU A 174 22.30 0.25 -9.68
CA GLU A 174 23.28 1.33 -9.92
C GLU A 174 24.70 0.87 -9.54
N THR A 175 25.74 1.45 -10.14
CA THR A 175 27.14 1.11 -9.82
C THR A 175 27.67 1.93 -8.65
N VAL A 176 28.25 1.26 -7.65
CA VAL A 176 28.92 1.87 -6.48
C VAL A 176 30.38 2.16 -6.76
N VAL A 177 31.09 1.17 -7.32
CA VAL A 177 32.49 1.31 -7.76
C VAL A 177 32.80 0.26 -8.81
N SER A 178 33.77 0.55 -9.68
CA SER A 178 34.44 -0.44 -10.52
C SER A 178 35.94 -0.19 -10.57
N SER A 179 36.72 -1.24 -10.86
CA SER A 179 38.16 -1.18 -11.11
C SER A 179 38.54 -2.12 -12.23
N ARG A 180 39.56 -1.76 -13.03
CA ARG A 180 40.10 -2.60 -14.12
C ARG A 180 41.07 -3.69 -13.64
N ALA A 181 41.42 -3.65 -12.35
CA ALA A 181 42.26 -4.62 -11.67
C ALA A 181 41.97 -4.53 -10.17
N VAL A 182 41.88 -5.67 -9.49
CA VAL A 182 41.84 -5.78 -8.03
C VAL A 182 43.03 -6.61 -7.54
N VAL A 183 43.28 -6.64 -6.23
CA VAL A 183 44.28 -7.54 -5.62
C VAL A 183 43.51 -8.72 -5.04
N SER A 184 44.01 -9.95 -5.16
CA SER A 184 43.31 -11.11 -4.59
C SER A 184 43.32 -11.08 -3.05
N GLY A 185 42.17 -11.43 -2.45
CA GLY A 185 41.96 -11.45 -1.00
C GLY A 185 40.59 -10.97 -0.56
N THR A 186 40.39 -10.95 0.75
CA THR A 186 39.11 -10.61 1.36
C THR A 186 38.82 -9.11 1.23
N TYR A 187 37.77 -8.79 0.48
CA TYR A 187 37.13 -7.48 0.54
C TYR A 187 35.95 -7.55 1.50
N THR A 188 35.75 -6.52 2.33
CA THR A 188 34.52 -6.39 3.12
C THR A 188 33.79 -5.11 2.75
N ALA A 189 32.60 -5.27 2.20
CA ALA A 189 31.63 -4.23 1.93
C ALA A 189 30.94 -3.87 3.25
N VAL A 190 31.04 -2.61 3.69
CA VAL A 190 30.56 -2.11 4.98
C VAL A 190 29.60 -0.94 4.74
N GLU A 191 28.31 -1.16 4.97
CA GLU A 191 27.31 -0.13 4.72
C GLU A 191 26.75 0.46 6.02
N ARG A 192 26.74 1.79 6.14
CA ARG A 192 25.96 2.47 7.18
C ARG A 192 24.48 2.42 6.82
N LYS A 193 23.67 1.86 7.70
CA LYS A 193 22.21 1.82 7.52
C LYS A 193 21.65 3.23 7.36
N PRO A 194 20.72 3.48 6.42
CA PRO A 194 19.98 4.73 6.37
C PRO A 194 19.27 5.01 7.71
N VAL A 195 19.43 6.22 8.24
CA VAL A 195 18.76 6.66 9.48
C VAL A 195 17.25 6.64 9.24
N PRO A 196 16.44 6.00 10.11
CA PRO A 196 14.98 5.99 9.95
C PRO A 196 14.39 7.41 9.99
N ASP A 197 13.76 7.83 8.90
CA ASP A 197 13.12 9.15 8.73
C ASP A 197 11.60 9.10 8.95
N GLY A 198 11.09 8.05 9.59
CA GLY A 198 9.65 7.84 9.78
C GLY A 198 8.88 7.38 8.54
N ARG A 199 9.46 7.41 7.32
CA ARG A 199 8.77 6.90 6.12
C ARG A 199 8.78 5.38 6.02
N GLY A 200 9.81 4.74 6.55
CA GLY A 200 10.05 3.30 6.46
C GLY A 200 11.41 2.90 6.99
N THR A 201 11.74 1.63 6.82
CA THR A 201 13.05 1.05 7.13
C THR A 201 13.64 0.39 5.88
N TRP A 202 14.95 0.47 5.76
CA TRP A 202 15.74 -0.26 4.78
C TRP A 202 16.39 -1.48 5.42
N GLU A 203 16.54 -2.54 4.65
CA GLU A 203 17.20 -3.78 5.03
C GLU A 203 18.03 -4.28 3.84
N LEU A 204 19.31 -4.56 4.02
CA LEU A 204 20.11 -5.27 3.02
C LEU A 204 19.69 -6.74 3.02
N THR A 205 18.78 -7.08 2.12
CA THR A 205 18.05 -8.35 2.12
C THR A 205 18.74 -9.51 1.40
N SER A 206 19.71 -9.22 0.53
CA SER A 206 20.59 -10.20 -0.09
C SER A 206 21.86 -9.51 -0.59
N ALA A 207 22.94 -10.27 -0.67
CA ALA A 207 24.19 -9.87 -1.30
C ALA A 207 24.68 -11.04 -2.14
N VAL A 208 24.94 -10.82 -3.43
CA VAL A 208 25.37 -11.88 -4.35
C VAL A 208 26.66 -11.44 -5.02
N CYS A 209 27.73 -12.23 -4.91
CA CYS A 209 28.98 -12.02 -5.63
C CYS A 209 29.21 -13.21 -6.55
N ASP A 210 29.43 -12.96 -7.84
CA ASP A 210 29.74 -13.96 -8.87
C ASP A 210 28.70 -15.09 -9.03
N GLY A 211 27.50 -14.87 -8.51
CA GLY A 211 26.38 -15.81 -8.50
C GLY A 211 26.20 -16.58 -7.19
N GLU A 212 27.12 -16.47 -6.23
CA GLU A 212 27.00 -17.03 -4.88
C GLU A 212 26.38 -16.01 -3.91
N GLU A 213 25.48 -16.47 -3.03
CA GLU A 213 24.85 -15.63 -2.02
C GLU A 213 25.73 -15.51 -0.77
N MET A 214 26.20 -14.29 -0.51
CA MET A 214 27.14 -13.97 0.55
C MET A 214 26.40 -13.62 1.86
N PRO A 215 26.90 -14.06 3.04
CA PRO A 215 26.20 -13.84 4.31
C PRO A 215 26.24 -12.36 4.74
N VAL A 216 25.05 -11.75 4.85
CA VAL A 216 24.88 -10.40 5.39
C VAL A 216 24.97 -10.42 6.91
N THR A 217 26.00 -9.79 7.48
CA THR A 217 26.16 -9.63 8.92
C THR A 217 25.59 -8.28 9.36
N ASP A 218 24.55 -8.28 10.20
CA ASP A 218 23.97 -7.07 10.79
C ASP A 218 24.61 -6.78 12.17
N THR A 219 25.17 -5.58 12.34
CA THR A 219 25.82 -5.13 13.59
C THR A 219 24.99 -4.07 14.35
N GLY A 220 23.70 -3.96 14.04
CA GLY A 220 22.80 -2.92 14.55
C GLY A 220 22.88 -1.62 13.73
N HIS A 221 24.08 -1.07 13.53
CA HIS A 221 24.29 0.21 12.84
C HIS A 221 24.90 0.09 11.43
N THR A 222 25.55 -1.03 11.11
CA THR A 222 26.03 -1.33 9.75
C THR A 222 25.62 -2.72 9.32
N TRP A 223 25.51 -2.91 8.00
CA TRP A 223 25.60 -4.23 7.38
C TRP A 223 27.04 -4.48 6.91
N ARG A 224 27.51 -5.73 7.01
CA ARG A 224 28.81 -6.16 6.51
C ARG A 224 28.65 -7.40 5.64
N VAL A 225 29.31 -7.40 4.49
CA VAL A 225 29.39 -8.55 3.57
C VAL A 225 30.86 -8.73 3.21
N ALA A 226 31.42 -9.90 3.54
CA ALA A 226 32.78 -10.26 3.17
C ALA A 226 32.77 -11.22 1.97
N HIS A 227 33.69 -11.02 1.04
CA HIS A 227 33.88 -11.88 -0.13
C HIS A 227 35.39 -12.01 -0.41
N GLU A 228 35.82 -13.25 -0.64
CA GLU A 228 37.21 -13.60 -0.93
C GLU A 228 37.40 -13.60 -2.45
N VAL A 229 38.10 -12.59 -2.97
CA VAL A 229 38.41 -12.52 -4.41
C VAL A 229 39.59 -13.43 -4.68
N ALA A 230 39.37 -14.57 -5.34
CA ALA A 230 40.49 -15.43 -5.70
C ALA A 230 41.22 -14.89 -6.92
N ALA A 231 42.38 -15.49 -7.16
CA ALA A 231 43.40 -14.89 -7.99
C ALA A 231 43.14 -15.15 -9.48
N GLY A 232 42.89 -14.08 -10.24
CA GLY A 232 42.46 -14.12 -11.65
C GLY A 232 40.95 -14.12 -11.88
N GLU A 233 40.12 -13.88 -10.86
CA GLU A 233 38.66 -13.75 -10.97
C GLU A 233 38.25 -12.28 -11.19
N ASP A 234 37.11 -12.05 -11.87
CA ASP A 234 36.51 -10.73 -12.14
C ASP A 234 35.32 -10.49 -11.18
N PRO A 235 35.53 -10.03 -9.92
CA PRO A 235 34.49 -10.10 -8.90
C PRO A 235 33.34 -9.12 -9.16
N HIS A 236 32.13 -9.64 -9.23
CA HIS A 236 30.90 -8.92 -9.57
C HIS A 236 29.86 -9.06 -8.46
N CYS A 237 29.83 -8.10 -7.53
CA CYS A 237 28.91 -8.07 -6.40
C CYS A 237 27.67 -7.18 -6.63
N LEU A 238 26.50 -7.69 -6.27
CA LEU A 238 25.22 -6.98 -6.19
C LEU A 238 24.69 -7.00 -4.75
N LEU A 239 24.42 -5.81 -4.20
CA LEU A 239 23.81 -5.61 -2.89
C LEU A 239 22.34 -5.18 -3.09
N THR A 240 21.37 -6.00 -2.66
CA THR A 240 19.94 -5.75 -2.91
C THR A 240 19.19 -5.42 -1.61
N HIS A 241 18.79 -4.15 -1.49
CA HIS A 241 18.10 -3.57 -0.34
C HIS A 241 16.58 -3.56 -0.52
N THR A 242 15.82 -3.98 0.48
CA THR A 242 14.35 -3.90 0.47
C THR A 242 13.84 -2.77 1.35
N PHE A 243 12.93 -1.94 0.82
CA PHE A 243 12.20 -0.96 1.61
C PHE A 243 10.92 -1.56 2.21
N THR A 244 10.73 -1.34 3.52
CA THR A 244 9.47 -1.59 4.22
C THR A 244 8.86 -0.25 4.67
N PRO A 245 7.78 0.23 4.03
CA PRO A 245 7.13 1.48 4.43
C PRO A 245 6.56 1.40 5.85
N ALA A 246 6.78 2.44 6.65
CA ALA A 246 6.36 2.49 8.06
C ALA A 246 4.87 2.84 8.21
N GLY A 247 4.22 3.31 7.14
CA GLY A 247 2.89 3.90 7.18
C GLY A 247 1.80 2.91 7.60
N ALA A 248 0.88 3.38 8.43
CA ALA A 248 -0.32 2.63 8.83
C ALA A 248 -1.46 3.58 9.17
N ILE A 249 -2.70 3.11 9.09
CA ILE A 249 -3.88 3.85 9.54
C ILE A 249 -4.68 2.94 10.48
N ALA A 250 -4.71 3.31 11.75
CA ALA A 250 -5.63 2.72 12.72
C ALA A 250 -6.99 3.43 12.65
N VAL A 251 -8.05 2.73 13.06
CA VAL A 251 -9.39 3.30 13.16
C VAL A 251 -10.00 2.89 14.49
N GLU A 252 -10.63 3.84 15.17
CA GLU A 252 -11.38 3.66 16.41
C GLU A 252 -12.82 4.08 16.20
N LYS A 253 -13.77 3.33 16.78
CA LYS A 253 -15.21 3.61 16.70
C LYS A 253 -15.78 3.97 18.05
N VAL A 254 -16.51 5.09 18.10
CA VAL A 254 -17.42 5.48 19.18
C VAL A 254 -18.86 5.46 18.68
N THR A 255 -19.77 5.03 19.53
CA THR A 255 -21.22 5.08 19.30
C THR A 255 -21.93 5.75 20.47
N ARG A 256 -23.08 6.37 20.17
CA ARG A 256 -24.00 6.99 21.13
C ARG A 256 -25.42 6.47 20.85
N GLY A 257 -26.16 6.11 21.89
CA GLY A 257 -27.56 5.68 21.77
C GLY A 257 -27.80 4.22 21.35
N GLY A 258 -26.76 3.43 21.08
CA GLY A 258 -26.92 2.02 20.74
C GLY A 258 -25.60 1.28 20.47
N THR A 259 -25.72 0.03 20.02
CA THR A 259 -24.60 -0.81 19.55
C THR A 259 -24.79 -1.13 18.09
N GLY A 260 -23.77 -0.94 17.26
CA GLY A 260 -23.82 -1.22 15.81
C GLY A 260 -22.51 -1.80 15.29
N ALA A 261 -22.57 -2.52 14.17
CA ALA A 261 -21.43 -3.12 13.49
C ALA A 261 -21.12 -2.36 12.18
N PHE A 262 -19.98 -1.67 12.14
CA PHE A 262 -19.61 -0.74 11.08
C PHE A 262 -18.46 -1.31 10.24
N GLY A 263 -18.49 -1.10 8.94
CA GLY A 263 -17.40 -1.42 8.02
C GLY A 263 -16.49 -0.22 7.78
N TYR A 264 -15.22 -0.48 7.47
CA TYR A 264 -14.23 0.55 7.13
C TYR A 264 -13.41 0.15 5.91
N GLY A 265 -13.03 1.15 5.12
CA GLY A 265 -12.16 1.01 3.97
C GLY A 265 -11.08 2.09 3.93
N VAL A 266 -9.87 1.72 3.53
CA VAL A 266 -8.77 2.65 3.28
C VAL A 266 -8.32 2.50 1.81
N THR A 267 -8.33 3.62 1.08
CA THR A 267 -7.96 3.65 -0.35
C THR A 267 -6.91 4.74 -0.61
N PRO A 268 -5.70 4.41 -1.09
CA PRO A 268 -4.73 5.38 -1.59
C PRO A 268 -5.17 6.04 -2.90
N HIS A 269 -4.78 7.30 -3.10
CA HIS A 269 -4.92 8.06 -4.35
C HIS A 269 -3.86 9.18 -4.43
N PRO A 270 -3.42 9.59 -5.63
CA PRO A 270 -2.59 10.79 -5.80
C PRO A 270 -3.27 12.09 -5.33
N VAL A 271 -2.48 13.06 -4.89
CA VAL A 271 -2.97 14.43 -4.57
C VAL A 271 -3.73 15.03 -5.75
N GLY A 272 -4.87 15.68 -5.47
CA GLY A 272 -5.70 16.31 -6.49
C GLY A 272 -6.60 15.35 -7.28
N THR A 273 -6.44 14.03 -7.08
CA THR A 273 -7.34 13.01 -7.62
C THR A 273 -8.28 12.49 -6.53
N ARG A 274 -9.44 11.96 -6.93
CA ARG A 274 -10.34 11.22 -6.03
C ARG A 274 -9.94 9.73 -6.00
N PRO A 275 -10.30 8.98 -4.94
CA PRO A 275 -10.26 7.52 -4.98
C PRO A 275 -10.99 6.98 -6.21
N ALA A 276 -10.46 5.91 -6.80
CA ALA A 276 -11.19 5.16 -7.83
C ALA A 276 -12.43 4.50 -7.23
N GLU A 277 -13.49 4.38 -8.02
CA GLU A 277 -14.70 3.64 -7.62
C GLU A 277 -14.41 2.13 -7.59
N GLY A 278 -14.78 1.49 -6.48
CA GLY A 278 -14.48 0.07 -6.24
C GLY A 278 -14.45 -0.30 -4.76
N ALA A 279 -14.02 -1.52 -4.49
CA ALA A 279 -13.74 -1.99 -3.15
C ALA A 279 -12.47 -1.32 -2.58
N PRO A 280 -12.41 -1.04 -1.26
CA PRO A 280 -11.23 -0.45 -0.65
C PRO A 280 -10.06 -1.45 -0.63
N LEU A 281 -8.83 -0.95 -0.77
CA LEU A 281 -7.60 -1.77 -0.81
C LEU A 281 -7.26 -2.42 0.54
N HIS A 282 -7.72 -1.82 1.64
CA HIS A 282 -7.69 -2.41 2.97
C HIS A 282 -9.03 -2.16 3.67
N GLY A 283 -9.43 -3.05 4.58
CA GLY A 283 -10.67 -2.88 5.33
C GLY A 283 -10.72 -3.64 6.63
N GLY A 284 -11.80 -3.41 7.38
CA GLY A 284 -12.05 -3.99 8.70
C GLY A 284 -13.43 -3.63 9.23
N THR A 285 -13.76 -4.14 10.42
CA THR A 285 -15.05 -3.88 11.08
C THR A 285 -14.89 -3.57 12.57
N ALA A 286 -15.82 -2.80 13.13
CA ALA A 286 -15.95 -2.61 14.59
C ALA A 286 -17.40 -2.74 15.02
N THR A 287 -17.61 -3.43 16.14
CA THR A 287 -18.88 -3.44 16.86
C THR A 287 -18.69 -2.69 18.18
N ALA A 288 -19.44 -1.60 18.39
CA ALA A 288 -19.14 -0.63 19.45
C ALA A 288 -20.39 -0.17 20.20
N ALA A 289 -20.28 -0.07 21.54
CA ALA A 289 -21.16 0.67 22.46
C ALA A 289 -20.41 1.78 23.22
N LYS A 290 -19.08 1.80 23.06
CA LYS A 290 -18.04 2.69 23.61
C LYS A 290 -16.87 2.66 22.63
N ALA A 291 -15.85 3.49 22.86
CA ALA A 291 -14.59 3.46 22.11
C ALA A 291 -14.04 2.03 21.94
N ALA A 292 -13.94 1.56 20.69
CA ALA A 292 -13.48 0.23 20.32
C ALA A 292 -12.59 0.30 19.06
N PRO A 293 -11.43 -0.39 19.03
CA PRO A 293 -10.58 -0.46 17.84
C PRO A 293 -11.24 -1.29 16.74
N VAL A 294 -11.02 -0.90 15.48
CA VAL A 294 -11.44 -1.69 14.32
C VAL A 294 -10.58 -2.93 14.17
N VAL A 295 -11.22 -4.09 14.04
CA VAL A 295 -10.56 -5.36 13.73
C VAL A 295 -10.36 -5.43 12.22
N ARG A 296 -9.18 -5.88 11.78
CA ARG A 296 -8.84 -6.00 10.35
C ARG A 296 -9.69 -7.08 9.67
N ALA A 297 -9.87 -6.99 8.35
CA ALA A 297 -10.65 -7.96 7.58
C ALA A 297 -10.11 -9.42 7.63
N ASP A 298 -8.87 -9.64 8.08
CA ASP A 298 -8.29 -10.96 8.36
C ASP A 298 -8.49 -11.43 9.82
N GLY A 299 -9.35 -10.75 10.58
CA GLY A 299 -9.71 -11.06 11.96
C GLY A 299 -8.64 -10.67 13.00
N ARG A 300 -7.50 -10.10 12.60
CA ARG A 300 -6.39 -9.79 13.52
C ARG A 300 -6.51 -8.37 14.11
N PRO A 301 -6.09 -8.16 15.37
CA PRO A 301 -5.93 -6.83 15.93
C PRO A 301 -4.80 -6.06 15.22
N GLY A 302 -4.90 -4.74 15.19
CA GLY A 302 -3.91 -3.84 14.58
C GLY A 302 -4.56 -2.75 13.74
N PRO A 303 -3.76 -1.91 13.06
CA PRO A 303 -4.28 -0.87 12.17
C PRO A 303 -4.99 -1.48 10.95
N VAL A 304 -6.09 -0.85 10.51
CA VAL A 304 -6.92 -1.31 9.37
C VAL A 304 -6.08 -1.45 8.10
N ALA A 305 -5.11 -0.55 7.91
CA ALA A 305 -4.15 -0.58 6.82
C ALA A 305 -2.70 -0.43 7.35
N SER A 306 -1.75 -1.12 6.74
CA SER A 306 -0.32 -1.11 7.11
C SER A 306 0.57 -1.34 5.89
N GLY A 307 1.86 -1.01 5.99
CA GLY A 307 2.78 -1.03 4.85
C GLY A 307 2.54 0.12 3.86
N LEU A 308 1.87 1.18 4.31
CA LEU A 308 1.48 2.32 3.49
C LEU A 308 2.68 3.23 3.20
N LYS A 309 2.74 3.78 1.98
CA LYS A 309 3.79 4.72 1.58
C LYS A 309 3.58 6.07 2.24
N VAL A 310 4.62 6.54 2.94
CA VAL A 310 4.67 7.88 3.53
C VAL A 310 5.24 8.84 2.48
N ASP A 311 4.35 9.37 1.63
CA ASP A 311 4.69 10.18 0.47
C ASP A 311 3.80 11.42 0.37
N GLY A 312 4.39 12.59 0.15
CA GLY A 312 3.66 13.87 0.07
C GLY A 312 2.71 13.96 -1.13
N GLY A 313 2.98 13.20 -2.20
CA GLY A 313 2.16 13.07 -3.40
C GLY A 313 1.01 12.06 -3.29
N LEU A 314 0.87 11.36 -2.15
CA LEU A 314 -0.25 10.45 -1.87
C LEU A 314 -1.21 11.00 -0.81
N ARG A 315 -2.46 10.59 -0.92
CA ARG A 315 -3.52 10.72 0.10
C ARG A 315 -4.18 9.37 0.31
N TYR A 316 -4.80 9.22 1.46
CA TYR A 316 -5.55 8.03 1.87
C TYR A 316 -6.95 8.47 2.27
N THR A 317 -7.96 8.08 1.47
CA THR A 317 -9.35 8.24 1.91
C THR A 317 -9.68 7.09 2.85
N VAL A 318 -10.06 7.44 4.08
CA VAL A 318 -10.63 6.51 5.06
C VAL A 318 -12.14 6.66 5.01
N ARG A 319 -12.87 5.61 4.63
CA ARG A 319 -14.33 5.61 4.48
C ARG A 319 -14.98 4.65 5.46
N GLU A 320 -16.01 5.11 6.14
CA GLU A 320 -16.93 4.31 6.92
C GLU A 320 -18.09 3.79 6.06
N PHE A 321 -18.59 2.63 6.42
CA PHE A 321 -19.79 2.00 5.86
C PHE A 321 -20.76 1.78 7.02
N LEU A 322 -21.87 2.52 7.00
CA LEU A 322 -22.93 2.39 8.00
C LEU A 322 -23.66 1.04 7.86
N PRO A 323 -24.24 0.52 8.96
CA PRO A 323 -25.35 -0.44 8.86
C PRO A 323 -26.49 0.16 8.02
N PRO A 324 -27.25 -0.66 7.27
CA PRO A 324 -28.50 -0.23 6.67
C PRO A 324 -29.45 0.37 7.72
N ALA A 325 -30.30 1.31 7.29
CA ALA A 325 -31.44 1.74 8.10
C ALA A 325 -32.43 0.59 8.31
N THR A 326 -33.17 0.64 9.41
CA THR A 326 -34.16 -0.37 9.80
C THR A 326 -35.41 0.30 10.34
N ASP A 327 -36.52 -0.43 10.45
CA ASP A 327 -37.78 0.04 11.04
C ASP A 327 -37.64 0.44 12.53
N ALA A 328 -36.54 0.05 13.18
CA ALA A 328 -36.20 0.47 14.54
C ALA A 328 -35.38 1.77 14.61
N GLY A 329 -34.86 2.26 13.48
CA GLY A 329 -33.96 3.42 13.41
C GLY A 329 -32.74 3.25 12.48
N HIS A 330 -31.90 4.28 12.46
CA HIS A 330 -30.73 4.40 11.59
C HIS A 330 -29.52 5.01 12.33
N TRP A 331 -28.36 5.03 11.66
CA TRP A 331 -27.12 5.61 12.20
C TRP A 331 -26.74 6.90 11.47
N VAL A 332 -26.30 7.90 12.24
CA VAL A 332 -25.79 9.19 11.74
C VAL A 332 -24.34 9.38 12.20
N LEU A 333 -23.46 9.79 11.28
CA LEU A 333 -22.08 10.16 11.61
C LEU A 333 -22.06 11.55 12.25
N GLU A 334 -21.66 11.64 13.53
CA GLU A 334 -21.49 12.92 14.25
C GLU A 334 -20.16 13.60 13.85
N GLY A 335 -19.12 12.80 13.54
CA GLY A 335 -17.84 13.33 13.07
C GLY A 335 -16.71 12.31 13.04
N VAL A 336 -15.57 12.75 12.50
CA VAL A 336 -14.32 12.00 12.43
C VAL A 336 -13.12 12.90 12.72
N ASP A 337 -12.16 12.37 13.47
CA ASP A 337 -10.90 13.04 13.84
C ASP A 337 -9.72 12.08 13.59
N CYS A 338 -8.78 12.44 12.71
CA CYS A 338 -7.51 11.73 12.48
C CYS A 338 -6.29 12.53 12.99
N GLY A 339 -6.50 13.56 13.82
CA GLY A 339 -5.46 14.46 14.32
C GLY A 339 -4.71 15.20 13.22
N ALA A 340 -3.43 15.47 13.45
CA ALA A 340 -2.57 16.25 12.55
C ALA A 340 -2.29 15.59 11.17
N ALA A 341 -2.73 14.35 10.95
CA ALA A 341 -2.69 13.69 9.64
C ALA A 341 -3.94 13.97 8.78
N GLN A 342 -4.99 14.57 9.35
CA GLN A 342 -6.23 14.89 8.65
C GLN A 342 -6.05 16.03 7.64
N VAL A 343 -6.69 15.92 6.47
CA VAL A 343 -6.67 16.96 5.43
C VAL A 343 -8.01 17.70 5.41
N GLY A 344 -8.06 18.82 6.13
CA GLY A 344 -9.23 19.71 6.19
C GLY A 344 -10.31 19.28 7.20
N PRO A 345 -11.38 20.10 7.34
CA PRO A 345 -12.52 19.74 8.18
C PRO A 345 -13.31 18.57 7.55
N PRO A 346 -13.94 17.71 8.36
CA PRO A 346 -14.88 16.72 7.83
C PRO A 346 -16.08 17.45 7.21
N ARG A 347 -16.59 16.93 6.09
CA ARG A 347 -17.78 17.50 5.45
C ARG A 347 -19.04 16.88 6.10
N PRO A 348 -20.06 17.67 6.46
CA PRO A 348 -21.35 17.13 6.89
C PRO A 348 -21.90 16.10 5.90
N GLY A 349 -22.44 14.99 6.39
CA GLY A 349 -22.95 13.88 5.58
C GLY A 349 -21.90 13.04 4.84
N ALA A 350 -20.61 13.41 4.83
CA ALA A 350 -19.59 12.62 4.15
C ALA A 350 -19.04 11.51 5.05
N PHE A 351 -19.34 10.25 4.70
CA PHE A 351 -18.87 9.06 5.42
C PHE A 351 -17.37 8.76 5.26
N GLY A 352 -16.52 9.76 5.06
CA GLY A 352 -15.08 9.55 4.90
C GLY A 352 -14.26 10.84 4.90
N VAL A 353 -12.95 10.66 5.10
CA VAL A 353 -11.98 11.73 5.34
C VAL A 353 -10.67 11.44 4.61
N GLU A 354 -10.01 12.49 4.12
CA GLU A 354 -8.66 12.41 3.55
C GLU A 354 -7.59 12.48 4.64
N VAL A 355 -6.62 11.57 4.56
CA VAL A 355 -5.46 11.47 5.45
C VAL A 355 -4.17 11.62 4.64
N ARG A 356 -3.23 12.41 5.15
CA ARG A 356 -1.85 12.54 4.66
C ARG A 356 -0.91 11.96 5.70
N LEU A 357 -0.27 10.84 5.38
CA LEU A 357 0.84 10.31 6.17
C LEU A 357 2.08 11.19 5.96
N THR A 358 2.81 11.49 7.03
CA THR A 358 4.07 12.27 6.99
C THR A 358 5.17 11.57 7.80
N PRO A 359 6.45 11.92 7.63
CA PRO A 359 7.56 11.45 8.49
C PRO A 359 7.27 11.54 10.00
N GLU A 360 6.61 12.61 10.42
CA GLU A 360 6.29 12.91 11.82
C GLU A 360 5.01 12.18 12.29
N HIS A 361 4.07 11.97 11.37
CA HIS A 361 2.80 11.30 11.62
C HIS A 361 2.54 10.17 10.60
N PRO A 362 3.35 9.09 10.61
CA PRO A 362 3.19 7.98 9.67
C PRO A 362 2.11 6.97 10.10
N ARG A 363 1.63 7.07 11.35
CA ARG A 363 0.71 6.09 11.97
C ARG A 363 -0.46 6.76 12.73
N PRO A 364 -1.31 7.56 12.09
CA PRO A 364 -2.49 8.14 12.73
C PRO A 364 -3.55 7.09 13.09
N THR A 365 -4.37 7.44 14.08
CA THR A 365 -5.64 6.78 14.40
C THR A 365 -6.77 7.71 14.01
N CYS A 366 -7.69 7.26 13.15
CA CYS A 366 -8.92 7.97 12.83
C CYS A 366 -10.06 7.51 13.74
N ARG A 367 -10.64 8.43 14.52
CA ARG A 367 -11.73 8.16 15.45
C ARG A 367 -13.07 8.60 14.85
N PHE A 368 -13.92 7.65 14.48
CA PHE A 368 -15.27 7.90 13.98
C PHE A 368 -16.29 7.85 15.12
N SER A 369 -17.23 8.79 15.18
CA SER A 369 -18.24 8.90 16.24
C SER A 369 -19.64 9.03 15.67
N ASN A 370 -20.57 8.13 16.05
CA ASN A 370 -21.92 8.08 15.48
C ASN A 370 -23.03 8.02 16.53
N ARG A 371 -24.18 8.60 16.19
CA ARG A 371 -25.44 8.58 16.92
C ARG A 371 -26.39 7.56 16.30
N TYR A 372 -27.02 6.73 17.11
CA TYR A 372 -28.22 6.00 16.70
C TYR A 372 -29.44 6.92 16.85
N VAL A 373 -30.27 6.98 15.81
CA VAL A 373 -31.55 7.71 15.79
C VAL A 373 -32.65 6.67 15.66
N ALA A 374 -33.45 6.50 16.71
CA ALA A 374 -34.54 5.53 16.71
C ALA A 374 -35.67 5.99 15.77
N ALA A 375 -36.43 5.04 15.22
CA ALA A 375 -37.65 5.36 14.49
C ALA A 375 -38.66 6.08 15.41
N GLY A 376 -39.35 7.09 14.89
CA GLY A 376 -40.27 7.92 15.66
C GLY A 376 -39.62 8.98 16.56
N THR A 377 -38.29 9.03 16.69
CA THR A 377 -37.62 10.25 17.18
C THR A 377 -37.58 11.28 16.04
N PRO A 378 -38.05 12.53 16.23
CA PRO A 378 -37.83 13.58 15.24
C PRO A 378 -36.34 13.78 14.99
N ASP A 379 -35.90 13.63 13.74
CA ASP A 379 -34.52 13.91 13.40
C ASP A 379 -34.34 15.41 13.21
N VAL A 380 -33.97 16.09 14.29
CA VAL A 380 -33.68 17.54 14.38
C VAL A 380 -32.51 18.02 13.50
N THR A 381 -32.04 17.20 12.55
CA THR A 381 -31.15 17.61 11.45
C THR A 381 -31.85 17.71 10.09
N LYS A 382 -33.09 17.24 9.95
CA LYS A 382 -33.95 17.41 8.78
C LYS A 382 -34.97 18.53 9.03
N GLY A 383 -35.41 19.21 7.99
CA GLY A 383 -36.57 20.10 8.05
C GLY A 383 -37.84 19.28 7.82
N THR A 384 -38.97 19.64 8.43
CA THR A 384 -40.27 19.01 8.11
C THR A 384 -41.30 20.02 7.66
N LEU A 385 -42.24 19.59 6.83
CA LEU A 385 -43.36 20.38 6.34
C LEU A 385 -44.69 19.63 6.52
N ASP A 386 -45.52 20.12 7.43
CA ASP A 386 -46.95 19.83 7.52
C ASP A 386 -47.74 20.80 6.64
N VAL A 387 -48.56 20.31 5.71
CA VAL A 387 -49.53 21.15 4.96
C VAL A 387 -50.95 20.74 5.31
N ILE A 388 -51.66 21.59 6.05
CA ILE A 388 -52.97 21.30 6.67
C ILE A 388 -54.04 22.23 6.10
N ARG A 389 -55.19 21.68 5.71
CA ARG A 389 -56.36 22.45 5.26
C ARG A 389 -57.60 22.25 6.15
N THR A 390 -58.33 23.33 6.39
CA THR A 390 -59.65 23.35 7.04
C THR A 390 -60.70 23.96 6.11
N THR A 391 -61.92 23.41 6.10
CA THR A 391 -63.01 23.77 5.18
C THR A 391 -64.37 23.47 5.82
N THR A 392 -65.46 23.70 5.10
CA THR A 392 -66.78 23.15 5.44
C THR A 392 -67.00 21.75 4.84
N ASP A 393 -67.80 20.98 5.55
CA ASP A 393 -68.46 19.72 5.21
C ASP A 393 -69.92 19.92 4.69
N ASP A 394 -70.43 21.17 4.62
CA ASP A 394 -71.73 21.45 4.00
C ASP A 394 -71.64 21.34 2.47
N GLU A 395 -72.03 20.17 1.95
CA GLU A 395 -72.10 19.86 0.53
C GLU A 395 -72.96 20.84 -0.30
N LYS A 396 -73.83 21.65 0.32
CA LYS A 396 -74.58 22.72 -0.38
C LYS A 396 -73.72 23.95 -0.68
N LEU A 397 -72.72 24.20 0.17
CA LEU A 397 -71.72 25.26 -0.04
C LEU A 397 -70.53 24.75 -0.85
N ARG A 398 -70.22 23.46 -0.73
CA ARG A 398 -69.07 22.81 -1.35
C ARG A 398 -69.39 21.41 -1.91
N PRO A 399 -70.13 21.31 -3.03
CA PRO A 399 -70.55 20.05 -3.63
C PRO A 399 -69.41 19.30 -4.35
N GLU A 400 -68.27 19.96 -4.61
CA GLU A 400 -67.13 19.37 -5.30
C GLU A 400 -65.91 19.20 -4.36
N ALA A 401 -65.01 18.30 -4.74
CA ALA A 401 -63.77 18.10 -4.00
C ALA A 401 -62.83 19.31 -4.14
N THR A 402 -62.20 19.70 -3.03
CA THR A 402 -61.15 20.73 -3.04
C THR A 402 -59.83 20.11 -3.46
N ARG A 403 -59.11 20.74 -4.39
CA ARG A 403 -57.74 20.36 -4.77
C ARG A 403 -56.73 21.24 -4.05
N LEU A 404 -55.81 20.62 -3.32
CA LEU A 404 -54.66 21.25 -2.64
C LEU A 404 -53.37 20.71 -3.28
N GLU A 405 -52.40 21.58 -3.59
CA GLU A 405 -51.13 21.19 -4.23
C GLU A 405 -49.91 21.88 -3.60
N LEU A 406 -48.81 21.13 -3.47
CA LEU A 406 -47.50 21.57 -2.99
C LEU A 406 -46.48 21.45 -4.12
N SER A 407 -45.58 22.43 -4.25
CA SER A 407 -44.43 22.37 -5.15
C SER A 407 -43.22 23.03 -4.49
N CYS A 408 -42.07 22.35 -4.47
CA CYS A 408 -40.81 22.83 -3.90
C CYS A 408 -39.67 22.79 -4.92
N ALA A 409 -38.69 23.69 -4.76
CA ALA A 409 -37.61 23.95 -5.73
C ALA A 409 -36.61 22.79 -5.89
N ASP A 410 -36.58 21.85 -4.95
CA ASP A 410 -35.82 20.59 -4.97
C ASP A 410 -36.52 19.46 -5.74
N GLY A 411 -37.74 19.70 -6.23
CA GLY A 411 -38.49 18.75 -7.07
C GLY A 411 -39.56 17.95 -6.31
N VAL A 412 -39.76 18.20 -5.02
CA VAL A 412 -40.91 17.67 -4.27
C VAL A 412 -42.19 18.32 -4.80
N TRP A 413 -43.15 17.48 -5.23
CA TRP A 413 -44.50 17.87 -5.62
C TRP A 413 -45.49 16.85 -5.07
N ASP A 414 -46.57 17.32 -4.46
CA ASP A 414 -47.64 16.44 -3.95
C ASP A 414 -49.00 17.16 -4.01
N SER A 415 -50.09 16.40 -3.92
CA SER A 415 -51.44 16.92 -4.09
C SER A 415 -52.52 16.03 -3.48
N ALA A 416 -53.57 16.64 -2.95
CA ALA A 416 -54.73 15.94 -2.39
C ALA A 416 -56.05 16.53 -2.88
N ASP A 417 -57.03 15.66 -3.09
CA ASP A 417 -58.43 16.03 -3.33
C ASP A 417 -59.28 15.71 -2.10
N ILE A 418 -59.79 16.75 -1.43
CA ILE A 418 -60.53 16.69 -0.17
C ILE A 418 -62.03 16.63 -0.48
N ALA A 419 -62.63 15.46 -0.23
CA ALA A 419 -64.03 15.14 -0.57
C ALA A 419 -65.05 16.17 -0.03
N PRO A 420 -66.21 16.36 -0.69
CA PRO A 420 -67.26 17.34 -0.30
C PRO A 420 -67.67 17.32 1.19
N SER A 421 -67.78 16.13 1.76
CA SER A 421 -68.19 15.89 3.16
C SER A 421 -67.06 15.93 4.20
N ALA A 422 -65.82 16.20 3.80
CA ALA A 422 -64.68 16.27 4.73
C ALA A 422 -64.46 17.73 5.22
N PRO A 423 -64.46 18.01 6.55
CA PRO A 423 -64.22 19.36 7.08
C PRO A 423 -62.74 19.81 7.01
N GLY A 424 -61.86 19.01 6.43
CA GLY A 424 -60.44 19.31 6.30
C GLY A 424 -59.66 18.15 5.69
N GLY A 425 -58.34 18.32 5.64
CA GLY A 425 -57.39 17.31 5.17
C GLY A 425 -55.95 17.81 5.30
N SER A 426 -54.99 16.99 4.89
CA SER A 426 -53.59 17.38 4.79
C SER A 426 -52.93 16.72 3.59
N LEU A 427 -51.76 17.21 3.21
CA LEU A 427 -50.79 16.41 2.46
C LEU A 427 -50.06 15.46 3.45
N PRO A 428 -49.25 14.49 2.96
CA PRO A 428 -48.26 13.81 3.78
C PRO A 428 -47.27 14.79 4.42
N GLU A 429 -46.62 14.40 5.52
CA GLU A 429 -45.45 15.15 6.03
C GLU A 429 -44.27 14.94 5.07
N HIS A 430 -43.66 16.03 4.62
CA HIS A 430 -42.43 15.98 3.81
C HIS A 430 -41.20 16.31 4.69
N THR A 431 -40.07 15.66 4.41
CA THR A 431 -38.80 15.92 5.11
C THR A 431 -37.68 16.33 4.15
N PHE A 432 -36.85 17.28 4.56
CA PHE A 432 -35.86 17.95 3.71
C PHE A 432 -34.45 17.92 4.31
N ASP A 433 -33.49 17.42 3.52
CA ASP A 433 -32.05 17.33 3.91
C ASP A 433 -31.26 18.62 3.60
N THR A 434 -31.81 19.51 2.78
CA THR A 434 -31.25 20.84 2.46
C THR A 434 -32.35 21.89 2.46
N ALA A 435 -31.98 23.16 2.66
CA ALA A 435 -32.95 24.24 2.59
C ALA A 435 -33.56 24.35 1.19
N THR A 436 -34.89 24.40 1.11
CA THR A 436 -35.65 24.51 -0.14
C THR A 436 -36.67 25.64 -0.04
N THR A 437 -37.23 26.05 -1.19
CA THR A 437 -38.34 27.00 -1.26
C THR A 437 -39.56 26.27 -1.79
N CYS A 438 -40.65 26.32 -1.02
CA CYS A 438 -41.93 25.67 -1.32
C CYS A 438 -43.03 26.70 -1.58
N THR A 439 -44.04 26.28 -2.33
CA THR A 439 -45.30 27.00 -2.57
C THR A 439 -46.46 26.04 -2.37
N VAL A 440 -47.52 26.50 -1.69
CA VAL A 440 -48.78 25.75 -1.52
C VAL A 440 -49.90 26.51 -2.20
N THR A 441 -50.68 25.82 -3.04
CA THR A 441 -51.77 26.40 -3.82
C THR A 441 -53.06 25.59 -3.71
N GLU A 442 -54.18 26.24 -4.00
CA GLU A 442 -55.51 25.64 -4.00
C GLU A 442 -56.17 25.93 -5.36
N PRO A 443 -55.88 25.14 -6.41
CA PRO A 443 -56.43 25.38 -7.74
C PRO A 443 -57.94 25.13 -7.86
N ARG A 444 -58.58 24.47 -6.89
CA ARG A 444 -60.06 24.29 -6.83
C ARG A 444 -60.55 24.30 -5.39
N THR A 445 -61.39 25.25 -4.98
CA THR A 445 -62.01 25.26 -3.63
C THR A 445 -63.14 24.22 -3.49
N GLY A 446 -63.76 23.80 -4.59
CA GLY A 446 -64.92 22.90 -4.61
C GLY A 446 -66.28 23.58 -4.38
N ALA A 447 -66.31 24.93 -4.41
CA ALA A 447 -67.47 25.75 -4.06
C ALA A 447 -68.67 25.61 -5.01
N ALA A 448 -69.88 25.71 -4.46
CA ALA A 448 -71.10 25.86 -5.27
C ALA A 448 -71.09 27.19 -6.05
N ALA A 449 -71.74 27.22 -7.22
CA ALA A 449 -71.74 28.38 -8.12
C ALA A 449 -72.33 29.68 -7.51
N ASN A 450 -73.05 29.60 -6.40
CA ASN A 450 -73.60 30.72 -5.63
C ASN A 450 -72.99 30.87 -4.22
N ALA A 451 -71.91 30.15 -3.91
CA ALA A 451 -71.16 30.29 -2.66
C ALA A 451 -69.99 31.26 -2.86
N ARG A 452 -69.82 32.21 -1.94
CA ARG A 452 -68.65 33.08 -1.84
C ARG A 452 -67.67 32.49 -0.84
N VAL A 453 -66.47 32.19 -1.32
CA VAL A 453 -65.34 31.71 -0.50
C VAL A 453 -64.45 32.89 -0.08
N VAL A 454 -63.89 32.81 1.12
CA VAL A 454 -62.78 33.63 1.59
C VAL A 454 -61.68 32.70 2.10
N THR A 455 -60.65 32.51 1.29
CA THR A 455 -59.47 31.71 1.63
C THR A 455 -58.50 32.52 2.48
N SER A 456 -57.92 31.89 3.48
CA SER A 456 -56.90 32.46 4.37
C SER A 456 -55.77 31.45 4.56
N ALA A 457 -54.53 31.92 4.75
CA ALA A 457 -53.40 31.04 5.02
C ALA A 457 -52.45 31.61 6.07
N SER A 458 -51.80 30.73 6.83
CA SER A 458 -50.76 31.07 7.79
C SER A 458 -49.60 30.08 7.74
N LEU A 459 -48.39 30.60 8.02
CA LEU A 459 -47.16 29.83 8.15
C LEU A 459 -46.70 29.89 9.61
N MET A 460 -46.29 28.75 10.15
CA MET A 460 -45.74 28.60 11.50
C MET A 460 -44.42 27.83 11.40
N VAL A 461 -43.42 28.23 12.19
CA VAL A 461 -42.13 27.53 12.29
C VAL A 461 -41.81 27.28 13.76
N ASP A 462 -41.37 26.05 14.09
CA ASP A 462 -41.02 25.58 15.43
C ASP A 462 -42.07 25.92 16.51
N ASP A 463 -43.35 25.73 16.16
CA ASP A 463 -44.53 26.03 16.99
C ASP A 463 -44.59 27.49 17.52
N GLY A 464 -43.92 28.42 16.81
CA GLY A 464 -43.92 29.86 17.08
C GLY A 464 -45.17 30.63 16.62
N GLU A 465 -45.05 31.94 16.45
CA GLU A 465 -46.18 32.80 16.04
C GLU A 465 -46.64 32.50 14.61
N GLN A 466 -47.95 32.33 14.40
CA GLN A 466 -48.53 32.12 13.08
C GLN A 466 -48.52 33.41 12.26
N ARG A 467 -47.75 33.42 11.18
CA ARG A 467 -47.59 34.57 10.29
C ARG A 467 -48.56 34.44 9.09
N PRO A 468 -49.40 35.45 8.79
CA PRO A 468 -50.30 35.37 7.64
C PRO A 468 -49.51 35.40 6.32
N VAL A 469 -49.91 34.56 5.38
CA VAL A 469 -49.35 34.42 4.02
C VAL A 469 -50.48 34.27 3.01
N ARG A 470 -50.20 34.33 1.70
CA ARG A 470 -51.18 34.01 0.66
C ARG A 470 -50.92 32.62 0.07
N PRO A 471 -51.95 31.87 -0.37
CA PRO A 471 -51.76 30.73 -1.24
C PRO A 471 -50.96 31.14 -2.49
N GLY A 472 -49.92 30.38 -2.82
CA GLY A 472 -48.97 30.68 -3.89
C GLY A 472 -47.78 31.58 -3.51
N ASP A 473 -47.75 32.20 -2.33
CA ASP A 473 -46.54 32.88 -1.86
C ASP A 473 -45.43 31.84 -1.56
N PRO A 474 -44.18 32.06 -2.00
CA PRO A 474 -43.07 31.17 -1.69
C PRO A 474 -42.59 31.32 -0.24
N PHE A 475 -42.31 30.21 0.42
CA PHE A 475 -41.72 30.15 1.76
C PHE A 475 -40.54 29.19 1.81
N GLU A 476 -39.60 29.42 2.73
CA GLU A 476 -38.41 28.59 2.94
C GLU A 476 -38.72 27.47 3.96
N VAL A 477 -38.18 26.27 3.73
CA VAL A 477 -38.15 25.16 4.69
C VAL A 477 -36.69 24.76 4.90
N ARG A 478 -36.23 24.67 6.15
CA ARG A 478 -34.80 24.46 6.48
C ARG A 478 -34.52 23.18 7.29
N PRO A 479 -33.34 22.57 7.09
CA PRO A 479 -32.83 21.51 7.97
C PRO A 479 -32.83 21.91 9.45
N GLY A 480 -33.58 21.17 10.27
CA GLY A 480 -33.72 21.38 11.71
C GLY A 480 -34.94 22.21 12.14
N GLU A 481 -35.67 22.84 11.22
CA GLU A 481 -36.89 23.62 11.49
C GLU A 481 -38.16 22.79 11.14
N ARG A 482 -39.17 22.78 12.03
CA ARG A 482 -40.50 22.23 11.74
C ARG A 482 -41.40 23.33 11.17
N THR A 483 -41.81 23.19 9.92
CA THR A 483 -42.69 24.15 9.24
C THR A 483 -44.13 23.61 9.15
N VAL A 484 -45.12 24.44 9.46
CA VAL A 484 -46.54 24.11 9.31
C VAL A 484 -47.22 25.19 8.47
N PHE A 485 -47.68 24.82 7.27
CA PHE A 485 -48.54 25.66 6.43
C PHE A 485 -50.01 25.31 6.68
N ARG A 486 -50.83 26.31 7.01
CA ARG A 486 -52.27 26.15 7.23
C ARG A 486 -53.04 26.94 6.20
N LEU A 487 -54.04 26.31 5.58
CA LEU A 487 -55.00 26.95 4.68
C LEU A 487 -56.43 26.75 5.21
N ALA A 488 -57.24 27.81 5.23
CA ALA A 488 -58.60 27.76 5.76
C ALA A 488 -59.57 28.57 4.89
N ASP A 489 -60.61 27.90 4.40
CA ASP A 489 -61.70 28.50 3.62
C ASP A 489 -62.94 28.79 4.48
N ALA A 490 -63.43 30.02 4.42
CA ALA A 490 -64.75 30.39 4.92
C ALA A 490 -65.76 30.51 3.76
N PHE A 491 -66.80 29.68 3.76
CA PHE A 491 -67.87 29.67 2.76
C PHE A 491 -69.08 30.47 3.23
N THR A 492 -69.71 31.23 2.34
CA THR A 492 -70.96 31.96 2.60
C THR A 492 -71.92 31.84 1.42
N ALA A 493 -73.18 31.48 1.66
CA ALA A 493 -74.20 31.47 0.61
C ALA A 493 -74.54 32.91 0.18
N ALA A 494 -74.63 33.16 -1.12
CA ALA A 494 -75.19 34.42 -1.62
C ALA A 494 -76.66 34.54 -1.22
N SER A 495 -77.05 35.67 -0.61
CA SER A 495 -78.45 35.94 -0.28
C SER A 495 -79.32 35.93 -1.55
N PRO A 496 -80.52 35.34 -1.53
CA PRO A 496 -81.42 35.39 -2.67
C PRO A 496 -81.83 36.84 -2.95
N LEU A 497 -81.79 37.24 -4.22
CA LEU A 497 -82.38 38.50 -4.69
C LEU A 497 -83.89 38.50 -4.36
N PRO A 498 -84.47 39.65 -3.97
CA PRO A 498 -85.87 39.73 -3.59
C PRO A 498 -86.78 39.41 -4.80
N SER A 499 -87.59 38.36 -4.67
CA SER A 499 -88.50 37.91 -5.72
C SER A 499 -89.50 39.00 -6.11
N LEU A 500 -89.48 39.41 -7.38
CA LEU A 500 -90.54 40.24 -7.96
C LEU A 500 -91.84 39.44 -8.02
N ALA A 501 -92.85 39.88 -7.28
CA ALA A 501 -94.17 39.27 -7.29
C ALA A 501 -94.92 39.56 -8.60
N LEU A 502 -95.57 38.55 -9.17
CA LEU A 502 -96.48 38.68 -10.31
C LEU A 502 -97.93 38.35 -9.89
N PRO A 503 -98.95 39.00 -10.50
CA PRO A 503 -100.35 38.91 -10.08
C PRO A 503 -101.06 37.61 -10.54
N PRO A 504 -102.25 37.28 -9.98
CA PRO A 504 -102.83 35.93 -10.05
C PRO A 504 -103.90 35.70 -11.15
N SER A 505 -104.16 34.40 -11.41
CA SER A 505 -105.32 33.81 -12.14
C SER A 505 -105.37 33.95 -13.68
N PRO A 506 -106.09 33.07 -14.43
CA PRO A 506 -107.21 32.20 -14.01
C PRO A 506 -107.16 30.69 -14.37
N ARG A 507 -108.22 29.96 -13.95
CA ARG A 507 -108.57 28.54 -14.25
C ARG A 507 -109.34 28.41 -15.58
N PRO A 508 -109.44 27.23 -16.24
CA PRO A 508 -110.21 26.02 -15.81
C PRO A 508 -109.37 24.71 -15.95
N THR A 509 -109.79 23.44 -16.17
CA THR A 509 -111.11 22.77 -16.43
C THR A 509 -111.25 21.41 -15.70
N ARG A 510 -111.52 20.26 -16.37
CA ARG A 510 -111.82 18.93 -15.76
C ARG A 510 -111.48 17.73 -16.70
N SER A 511 -111.00 16.62 -16.09
CA SER A 511 -111.34 15.16 -16.18
C SER A 511 -111.91 14.51 -17.48
N PRO A 512 -111.80 13.15 -17.72
CA PRO A 512 -111.75 12.05 -16.72
C PRO A 512 -110.86 10.80 -17.01
N LEU A 513 -110.98 9.79 -16.13
CA LEU A 513 -110.39 8.42 -16.10
C LEU A 513 -111.09 7.42 -17.07
N PRO A 514 -110.46 6.29 -17.48
CA PRO A 514 -110.34 5.01 -16.70
C PRO A 514 -109.01 4.21 -16.92
N LEU A 515 -108.81 2.95 -16.48
CA LEU A 515 -108.97 2.20 -15.19
C LEU A 515 -108.52 0.73 -15.43
N ALA A 516 -107.78 0.09 -14.50
CA ALA A 516 -107.34 -1.34 -14.48
C ALA A 516 -106.24 -1.76 -15.51
N GLY A 517 -105.42 -2.80 -15.28
CA GLY A 517 -105.28 -3.67 -14.08
C GLY A 517 -104.22 -4.81 -14.22
N SER A 518 -104.14 -5.66 -13.18
CA SER A 518 -103.46 -6.98 -13.08
C SER A 518 -101.93 -7.14 -13.32
N SER A 519 -101.22 -7.47 -12.23
CA SER A 519 -100.03 -8.35 -12.15
C SER A 519 -100.48 -9.85 -12.19
N PRO A 520 -99.65 -10.92 -11.92
CA PRO A 520 -98.23 -11.02 -11.52
C PRO A 520 -97.43 -12.21 -12.19
N VAL A 521 -96.29 -12.62 -11.57
CA VAL A 521 -95.61 -13.95 -11.66
C VAL A 521 -94.83 -14.30 -12.96
N GLU A 522 -93.72 -15.06 -12.99
CA GLU A 522 -92.57 -15.31 -12.08
C GLU A 522 -91.53 -16.23 -12.81
N LEU A 523 -90.29 -16.40 -12.30
CA LEU A 523 -89.31 -17.49 -12.61
C LEU A 523 -88.70 -17.57 -14.05
N SER A 524 -87.52 -18.16 -14.32
CA SER A 524 -86.40 -18.66 -13.46
C SER A 524 -85.07 -18.86 -14.22
N HIS A 525 -83.95 -18.77 -13.46
CA HIS A 525 -82.62 -19.43 -13.56
C HIS A 525 -82.08 -20.10 -14.84
N THR A 526 -80.79 -19.81 -15.14
CA THR A 526 -79.58 -20.65 -14.90
C THR A 526 -78.33 -19.72 -14.85
N GLY A 527 -77.15 -20.00 -14.28
CA GLY A 527 -76.57 -21.19 -13.59
C GLY A 527 -75.53 -21.93 -14.47
N ASP A 528 -74.35 -22.36 -14.00
CA ASP A 528 -73.54 -22.09 -12.78
C ASP A 528 -72.10 -22.64 -12.98
N ASP A 529 -71.25 -22.70 -11.92
CA ASP A 529 -69.95 -23.40 -11.82
C ASP A 529 -68.75 -22.85 -12.65
N GLY A 530 -67.45 -23.07 -12.34
CA GLY A 530 -66.78 -23.91 -11.31
C GLY A 530 -66.04 -25.13 -11.93
N SER A 531 -64.86 -25.59 -11.52
CA SER A 531 -63.80 -25.12 -10.59
C SER A 531 -62.55 -26.05 -10.67
N TRP A 532 -61.43 -25.74 -9.97
CA TRP A 532 -60.19 -26.56 -9.77
C TRP A 532 -59.31 -26.97 -10.98
N LEU A 533 -57.99 -26.68 -10.92
CA LEU A 533 -56.92 -27.68 -10.70
C LEU A 533 -55.49 -27.10 -10.90
N ALA A 534 -54.56 -27.55 -10.06
CA ALA A 534 -53.12 -27.65 -10.33
C ALA A 534 -52.70 -29.09 -9.94
N PRO A 535 -51.69 -29.72 -10.58
CA PRO A 535 -50.33 -29.64 -10.03
C PRO A 535 -49.19 -29.91 -11.06
N THR A 536 -48.01 -30.26 -10.52
CA THR A 536 -46.81 -30.91 -11.13
C THR A 536 -45.81 -30.04 -11.90
N ALA A 537 -44.61 -30.59 -12.08
CA ALA A 537 -43.38 -29.85 -12.32
C ALA A 537 -42.36 -30.65 -13.13
N GLY A 538 -41.45 -29.93 -13.79
CA GLY A 538 -40.13 -30.40 -14.18
C GLY A 538 -40.03 -31.12 -15.52
N LEU A 539 -39.15 -30.61 -16.38
CA LEU A 539 -38.07 -31.39 -16.99
C LEU A 539 -36.98 -30.45 -17.52
N ALA A 540 -35.75 -30.97 -17.64
CA ALA A 540 -34.62 -30.24 -18.19
C ALA A 540 -34.37 -30.62 -19.66
N PHE A 541 -33.71 -29.74 -20.40
CA PHE A 541 -32.97 -30.12 -21.61
C PHE A 541 -31.67 -29.34 -21.72
N ALA A 542 -30.66 -29.93 -22.37
CA ALA A 542 -29.30 -29.41 -22.49
C ALA A 542 -28.72 -29.76 -23.87
N LEU A 543 -27.41 -29.50 -24.07
CA LEU A 543 -26.59 -29.77 -25.27
C LEU A 543 -26.81 -28.74 -26.42
N LEU A 544 -25.90 -28.43 -27.36
CA LEU A 544 -24.42 -28.49 -27.55
C LEU A 544 -24.09 -27.56 -28.79
N LEU A 545 -22.90 -27.33 -29.38
CA LEU A 545 -21.54 -27.91 -29.30
C LEU A 545 -20.45 -26.88 -29.77
N GLY A 546 -19.43 -26.58 -28.95
CA GLY A 546 -18.07 -26.24 -29.40
C GLY A 546 -17.79 -24.86 -30.04
N GLY A 547 -16.51 -24.50 -30.31
CA GLY A 547 -15.26 -25.17 -29.90
C GLY A 547 -13.97 -24.63 -30.58
N GLY A 548 -12.89 -24.46 -29.80
CA GLY A 548 -11.53 -24.11 -30.27
C GLY A 548 -10.68 -23.48 -29.12
N VAL A 549 -9.47 -23.91 -28.67
CA VAL A 549 -8.26 -24.55 -29.27
C VAL A 549 -7.38 -23.49 -29.97
N LEU A 550 -6.09 -23.22 -29.63
CA LEU A 550 -5.08 -23.91 -28.80
C LEU A 550 -3.99 -22.92 -28.22
N LEU A 551 -2.87 -23.49 -27.72
CA LEU A 551 -1.61 -22.91 -27.17
C LEU A 551 -1.74 -22.32 -25.74
N ARG A 552 -1.18 -22.90 -24.66
CA ARG A 552 0.17 -23.51 -24.35
C ARG A 552 1.35 -22.54 -24.43
N MET A 553 1.90 -22.23 -23.25
CA MET A 553 3.29 -22.53 -22.85
C MET A 553 3.32 -22.71 -21.32
N ALA A 554 4.04 -23.70 -20.82
CA ALA A 554 4.33 -23.87 -19.39
C ALA A 554 5.77 -24.40 -19.27
N TRP A 555 6.52 -23.94 -18.28
CA TRP A 555 7.89 -24.39 -18.08
C TRP A 555 8.11 -24.89 -16.66
N VAL A 556 8.67 -26.09 -16.55
CA VAL A 556 8.97 -26.78 -15.31
C VAL A 556 10.47 -27.05 -15.27
N ARG A 557 11.14 -26.68 -14.17
CA ARG A 557 12.46 -27.22 -13.84
C ARG A 557 12.47 -27.73 -12.40
N ARG A 558 12.67 -29.04 -12.24
CA ARG A 558 13.01 -29.68 -10.97
C ARG A 558 13.71 -31.02 -11.20
N ARG A 559 15.04 -31.03 -11.07
CA ARG A 559 16.02 -32.14 -10.86
C ARG A 559 17.40 -31.53 -11.14
N ARG A 560 18.27 -31.46 -10.13
CA ARG A 560 19.20 -32.50 -9.63
C ARG A 560 20.44 -32.63 -10.52
N TYR A 561 21.59 -32.30 -9.96
CA TYR A 561 22.74 -33.22 -9.86
C TYR A 561 23.22 -33.23 -8.41
N GLU A 562 23.91 -34.31 -8.04
CA GLU A 562 24.50 -34.64 -6.72
C GLU A 562 23.98 -33.89 -5.46
#